data_AF-A0A8J2L2E0-F1
#
_entry.id   AF-A0A8J2L2E0-F1
#
_cell.length_a   1.000
_cell.length_b   1.000
_cell.length_c   1.000
_cell.angle_alpha   90.00
_cell.angle_beta   90.00
_cell.angle_gamma   90.00
#
_symmetry.space_group_name_H-M   'P 1'
#
loop_
_entity.id
_entity.type
_entity.pdbx_description
1 polymer ?
#
loop_
_entity_poly.entity_id
_entity_poly.type
_entity_poly.pdbx_seq_one_letter_code
_entity_poly.pdbx_strand_id
1 'polypeptide(L)'
;RDGGKGELVFLGSDQPLTDAIAQVCLTWGFPDASIFALKFNEPPGYYVMEVTKKELSGKLVTMCHSPFKVCQEIREKFKYPTTVELGLKDLSEKASDPTFADVFVTTEGGLSELNDLLEKEKLTEKAFAYLLQVWLDITLHSNHISWESLPSSIISKIAGYINNPKGPQQDRLAIRAGLQVLENAVISGIAYSQVIREIP
;
A
#
# COMPACT_ATOMS: atom_id res chain seq x y z
N ARG A 1 -8.99 7.32 -21.68
CA ARG A 1 -8.25 6.49 -22.68
C ARG A 1 -6.99 7.27 -22.98
N ASP A 2 -5.94 7.10 -22.19
CA ASP A 2 -4.66 7.73 -22.48
C ASP A 2 -3.95 6.90 -23.56
N GLY A 3 -4.14 7.33 -24.81
CA GLY A 3 -3.52 6.73 -25.99
C GLY A 3 -2.10 7.23 -26.17
N GLY A 4 -1.21 6.90 -25.24
CA GLY A 4 0.22 7.14 -25.39
C GLY A 4 0.83 6.21 -26.45
N LYS A 5 1.64 6.76 -27.36
CA LYS A 5 2.49 5.94 -28.24
C LYS A 5 3.59 5.30 -27.38
N GLY A 6 3.80 4.00 -27.51
CA GLY A 6 4.95 3.33 -26.88
C GLY A 6 6.26 3.82 -27.50
N GLU A 7 7.30 3.95 -26.67
CA GLU A 7 8.64 4.35 -27.10
C GLU A 7 9.64 3.26 -26.72
N LEU A 8 10.58 2.97 -27.62
CA LEU A 8 11.71 2.11 -27.33
C LEU A 8 12.82 2.96 -26.72
N VAL A 9 13.09 2.75 -25.44
CA VAL A 9 14.12 3.45 -24.69
C VAL A 9 15.29 2.51 -24.51
N PHE A 10 16.48 2.91 -24.96
CA PHE A 10 17.70 2.19 -24.63
C PHE A 10 18.18 2.61 -23.24
N LEU A 11 18.22 1.66 -22.31
CA LEU A 11 18.72 1.88 -20.96
C LEU A 11 20.15 1.35 -20.89
N GLY A 12 21.13 2.26 -20.80
CA GLY A 12 22.51 1.85 -20.54
C GLY A 12 22.61 1.09 -19.22
N SER A 13 23.47 0.08 -19.13
CA SER A 13 23.67 -0.70 -17.88
C SER A 13 23.97 0.21 -16.69
N ASP A 14 24.77 1.25 -16.93
CA ASP A 14 25.31 2.14 -15.90
C ASP A 14 24.50 3.45 -15.76
N GLN A 15 23.48 3.66 -16.62
CA GLN A 15 22.64 4.86 -16.58
C GLN A 15 21.62 4.75 -15.43
N PRO A 16 21.53 5.70 -14.49
CA PRO A 16 20.49 5.69 -13.46
C PRO A 16 19.08 5.59 -14.05
N LEU A 17 18.18 4.86 -13.39
CA LEU A 17 16.77 4.75 -13.78
C LEU A 17 16.10 6.13 -13.82
N THR A 18 16.49 7.03 -12.90
CA THR A 18 16.02 8.41 -12.86
C THR A 18 16.35 9.19 -14.13
N ASP A 19 17.54 8.98 -14.70
CA ASP A 19 17.98 9.70 -15.90
C ASP A 19 17.20 9.22 -17.13
N ALA A 20 16.93 7.92 -17.20
CA ALA A 20 16.09 7.36 -18.23
C ALA A 20 14.65 7.87 -18.15
N ILE A 21 14.06 7.94 -16.95
CA ILE A 21 12.72 8.52 -16.74
C ILE A 21 12.72 10.00 -17.15
N ALA A 22 13.76 10.76 -16.78
CA ALA A 22 13.88 12.17 -17.15
C ALA A 22 13.98 12.36 -18.67
N GLN A 23 14.70 11.49 -19.38
CA GLN A 23 14.79 11.52 -20.83
C GLN A 23 13.42 11.25 -21.48
N VAL A 24 12.68 10.24 -21.02
CA VAL A 24 11.32 9.96 -21.51
C VAL A 24 10.38 11.12 -21.22
N CYS A 25 10.45 11.69 -20.01
CA CYS A 25 9.66 12.87 -19.64
C CYS A 25 9.95 14.05 -20.57
N LEU A 26 11.22 14.31 -20.87
CA LEU A 26 11.62 15.37 -21.79
C LEU A 26 11.04 15.13 -23.20
N THR A 27 11.14 13.91 -23.72
CA THR A 27 10.59 13.54 -25.03
C THR A 27 9.07 13.69 -25.08
N TRP A 28 8.37 13.31 -24.02
CA TRP A 28 6.91 13.35 -23.93
C TRP A 28 6.37 14.72 -23.48
N GLY A 29 7.26 15.67 -23.15
CA GLY A 29 6.89 17.02 -22.73
C GLY A 29 6.37 17.12 -21.28
N PHE A 30 6.70 16.16 -20.42
CA PHE A 30 6.40 16.23 -18.99
C PHE A 30 7.41 17.14 -18.26
N PRO A 31 6.95 18.17 -17.53
CA PRO A 31 7.82 19.20 -16.99
C PRO A 31 8.62 18.77 -15.75
N ASP A 32 8.15 17.77 -15.01
CA ASP A 32 8.76 17.29 -13.77
C ASP A 32 8.87 15.76 -13.82
N ALA A 33 10.09 15.25 -13.96
CA ALA A 33 10.35 13.82 -14.00
C ALA A 33 10.28 13.16 -12.61
N SER A 34 10.42 13.93 -11.52
CA SER A 34 10.49 13.40 -10.15
C SER A 34 9.15 12.83 -9.67
N ILE A 35 8.04 13.24 -10.28
CA ILE A 35 6.71 12.74 -9.99
C ILE A 35 6.36 11.48 -10.79
N PHE A 36 7.28 10.96 -11.63
CA PHE A 36 7.05 9.76 -12.44
C PHE A 36 7.93 8.59 -12.02
N ALA A 37 7.45 7.39 -12.30
CA ALA A 37 8.16 6.13 -12.15
C ALA A 37 7.70 5.14 -13.23
N LEU A 38 8.37 3.98 -13.30
CA LEU A 38 8.01 2.90 -14.20
C LEU A 38 7.38 1.74 -13.41
N LYS A 39 6.40 1.07 -14.02
CA LYS A 39 5.83 -0.20 -13.53
C LYS A 39 5.90 -1.25 -14.61
N PHE A 40 6.10 -2.51 -14.21
CA PHE A 40 5.96 -3.64 -15.12
C PHE A 40 4.50 -3.78 -15.56
N ASN A 41 4.27 -4.13 -16.83
CA ASN A 41 2.92 -4.36 -17.34
C ASN A 41 2.42 -5.78 -17.03
N GLU A 42 3.34 -6.69 -16.74
CA GLU A 42 3.04 -8.08 -16.38
C GLU A 42 2.74 -8.19 -14.88
N PRO A 43 1.76 -9.02 -14.46
CA PRO A 43 1.50 -9.29 -13.05
C PRO A 43 2.77 -9.75 -12.31
N PRO A 44 3.01 -9.27 -11.09
CA PRO A 44 2.11 -8.45 -10.27
C PRO A 44 2.12 -6.95 -10.59
N GLY A 45 2.94 -6.51 -11.54
CA GLY A 45 2.98 -5.14 -12.03
C GLY A 45 3.60 -4.16 -11.04
N TYR A 46 4.73 -4.52 -10.44
CA TYR A 46 5.38 -3.69 -9.42
C TYR A 46 6.15 -2.50 -10.00
N TYR A 47 6.43 -1.52 -9.15
CA TYR A 47 7.36 -0.44 -9.47
C TYR A 47 8.74 -1.01 -9.79
N VAL A 48 9.36 -0.41 -10.80
CA VAL A 48 10.72 -0.71 -11.20
C VAL A 48 11.66 0.09 -10.30
N MET A 49 12.64 -0.59 -9.73
CA MET A 49 13.68 -0.05 -8.87
C MET A 49 15.03 -0.24 -9.53
N GLU A 50 16.06 0.45 -9.05
CA GLU A 50 17.44 0.25 -9.55
C GLU A 50 17.85 -1.23 -9.47
N VAL A 51 17.44 -1.93 -8.42
CA VAL A 51 17.77 -3.35 -8.21
C VAL A 51 17.07 -4.27 -9.23
N THR A 52 15.89 -3.88 -9.72
CA THR A 52 15.08 -4.64 -10.69
C THR A 52 15.22 -4.11 -12.11
N LYS A 53 15.94 -3.00 -12.32
CA LYS A 53 16.18 -2.36 -13.63
C LYS A 53 16.71 -3.35 -14.69
N LYS A 54 17.56 -4.31 -14.29
CA LYS A 54 18.09 -5.34 -15.20
C LYS A 54 17.00 -6.19 -15.87
N GLU A 55 15.84 -6.33 -15.23
CA GLU A 55 14.69 -7.12 -15.71
C GLU A 55 13.88 -6.40 -16.78
N LEU A 56 14.16 -5.13 -17.06
CA LEU A 56 13.48 -4.34 -18.10
C LEU A 56 13.78 -4.83 -19.51
N SER A 57 14.89 -5.53 -19.72
CA SER A 57 15.36 -5.96 -21.03
C SER A 57 14.30 -6.82 -21.75
N GLY A 58 13.71 -6.26 -22.81
CA GLY A 58 12.67 -6.93 -23.60
C GLY A 58 11.28 -6.94 -22.97
N LYS A 59 11.07 -6.24 -21.84
CA LYS A 59 9.76 -6.12 -21.19
C LYS A 59 9.11 -4.78 -21.50
N LEU A 60 7.78 -4.80 -21.59
CA LEU A 60 6.98 -3.59 -21.68
C LEU A 60 6.74 -3.02 -20.27
N VAL A 61 6.97 -1.72 -20.13
CA VAL A 61 6.71 -0.97 -18.90
C VAL A 61 5.85 0.24 -19.19
N THR A 62 5.13 0.69 -18.16
CA THR A 62 4.27 1.87 -18.23
C THR A 62 4.84 2.95 -17.32
N MET A 63 4.88 4.17 -17.84
CA MET A 63 5.16 5.35 -17.03
C MET A 63 3.92 5.72 -16.23
N CYS A 64 4.09 5.95 -14.94
CA CYS A 64 3.03 6.25 -13.99
C CYS A 64 3.54 7.24 -12.93
N HIS A 65 2.65 7.73 -12.05
CA HIS A 65 3.09 8.57 -10.93
C HIS A 65 4.03 7.79 -9.99
N SER A 66 5.03 8.49 -9.47
CA SER A 66 5.97 7.91 -8.50
C SER A 66 5.25 7.46 -7.24
N PRO A 67 5.77 6.45 -6.52
CA PRO A 67 5.15 5.97 -5.29
C PRO A 67 4.89 7.10 -4.29
N PHE A 68 5.82 8.05 -4.18
CA PHE A 68 5.69 9.23 -3.32
C PHE A 68 4.52 10.12 -3.74
N LYS A 69 4.40 10.42 -5.05
CA LYS A 69 3.29 11.22 -5.57
C LYS A 69 1.94 10.54 -5.32
N VAL A 70 1.85 9.23 -5.55
CA VAL A 70 0.64 8.44 -5.26
C VAL A 70 0.32 8.44 -3.76
N CYS A 71 1.33 8.33 -2.89
CA CYS A 71 1.14 8.44 -1.44
C CYS A 71 0.53 9.80 -1.07
N GLN A 72 1.04 10.90 -1.61
CA GLN A 72 0.48 12.24 -1.36
C GLN A 72 -0.98 12.33 -1.82
N GLU A 73 -1.30 11.86 -3.02
CA GLU A 73 -2.67 11.88 -3.56
C GLU A 73 -3.66 11.07 -2.69
N ILE A 74 -3.23 9.94 -2.16
CA ILE A 74 -4.02 9.13 -1.23
C ILE A 74 -4.20 9.85 0.10
N ARG A 75 -3.13 10.42 0.65
CA ARG A 75 -3.17 11.11 1.95
C ARG A 75 -4.03 12.37 1.92
N GLU A 76 -4.09 13.09 0.79
CA GLU A 76 -5.04 14.19 0.62
C GLU A 76 -6.49 13.74 0.80
N LYS A 77 -6.84 12.49 0.43
CA LYS A 77 -8.19 11.94 0.64
C LYS A 77 -8.49 11.64 2.11
N PHE A 78 -7.48 11.43 2.95
CA PHE A 78 -7.68 11.20 4.39
C PHE A 78 -8.06 12.47 5.16
N LYS A 79 -7.81 13.65 4.58
CA LYS A 79 -8.16 14.94 5.19
C LYS A 79 -9.67 15.19 5.26
N TYR A 80 -10.46 14.56 4.39
CA TYR A 80 -11.90 14.77 4.31
C TYR A 80 -12.68 13.50 4.64
N PRO A 81 -13.63 13.53 5.60
CA PRO A 81 -14.41 12.35 5.99
C PRO A 81 -15.12 11.66 4.82
N THR A 82 -15.54 12.41 3.80
CA THR A 82 -16.25 11.90 2.62
C THR A 82 -15.36 11.11 1.65
N THR A 83 -14.04 11.27 1.72
CA THR A 83 -13.09 10.62 0.80
C THR A 83 -12.18 9.60 1.48
N VAL A 84 -12.23 9.47 2.81
CA VAL A 84 -11.41 8.52 3.58
C VAL A 84 -11.58 7.08 3.10
N GLU A 85 -12.82 6.61 2.88
CA GLU A 85 -13.06 5.25 2.39
C GLU A 85 -12.42 5.00 1.01
N LEU A 86 -12.52 5.98 0.10
CA LEU A 86 -11.89 5.89 -1.22
C LEU A 86 -10.36 5.90 -1.10
N GLY A 87 -9.80 6.75 -0.24
CA GLY A 87 -8.37 6.76 0.03
C GLY A 87 -7.87 5.42 0.57
N LEU A 88 -8.62 4.80 1.49
CA LEU A 88 -8.25 3.51 2.07
C LEU A 88 -8.35 2.38 1.05
N LYS A 89 -9.38 2.42 0.19
CA LYS A 89 -9.49 1.50 -0.93
C LYS A 89 -8.28 1.61 -1.84
N ASP A 90 -7.96 2.82 -2.32
CA ASP A 90 -6.82 3.04 -3.21
C ASP A 90 -5.51 2.62 -2.53
N LEU A 91 -5.36 2.91 -1.24
CA LEU A 91 -4.19 2.50 -0.47
C LEU A 91 -4.05 0.98 -0.39
N SER A 92 -5.15 0.26 -0.13
CA SER A 92 -5.14 -1.21 -0.08
C SER A 92 -4.74 -1.84 -1.41
N GLU A 93 -5.10 -1.23 -2.54
CA GLU A 93 -4.72 -1.71 -3.86
C GLU A 93 -3.24 -1.43 -4.19
N LYS A 94 -2.63 -0.40 -3.58
CA LYS A 94 -1.23 -0.05 -3.82
C LYS A 94 -0.27 -0.69 -2.82
N ALA A 95 -0.71 -0.95 -1.59
CA ALA A 95 0.11 -1.52 -0.52
C ALA A 95 0.63 -2.94 -0.83
N SER A 96 0.04 -3.66 -1.78
CA SER A 96 0.55 -4.94 -2.25
C SER A 96 1.88 -4.84 -3.01
N ASP A 97 2.26 -3.64 -3.46
CA ASP A 97 3.56 -3.38 -4.10
C ASP A 97 4.59 -3.02 -3.02
N PRO A 98 5.66 -3.83 -2.84
CA PRO A 98 6.64 -3.60 -1.77
C PRO A 98 7.29 -2.23 -1.80
N THR A 99 7.54 -1.69 -3.01
CA THR A 99 8.14 -0.36 -3.17
C THR A 99 7.20 0.72 -2.68
N PHE A 100 5.91 0.59 -3.01
CA PHE A 100 4.91 1.53 -2.55
C PHE A 100 4.70 1.43 -1.04
N ALA A 101 4.65 0.22 -0.48
CA ALA A 101 4.52 -0.01 0.95
C ALA A 101 5.67 0.65 1.71
N ASP A 102 6.93 0.44 1.28
CA ASP A 102 8.11 1.06 1.89
C ASP A 102 8.06 2.59 1.83
N VAL A 103 7.69 3.16 0.68
CA VAL A 103 7.56 4.63 0.56
C VAL A 103 6.45 5.16 1.46
N PHE A 104 5.31 4.47 1.55
CA PHE A 104 4.19 4.93 2.38
C PHE A 104 4.58 4.99 3.87
N VAL A 105 5.24 3.96 4.39
CA VAL A 105 5.60 3.89 5.82
C VAL A 105 6.76 4.79 6.20
N THR A 106 7.70 5.03 5.28
CA THR A 106 8.86 5.93 5.51
C THR A 106 8.52 7.39 5.28
N THR A 107 7.45 7.69 4.54
CA THR A 107 6.98 9.07 4.37
C THR A 107 6.47 9.61 5.71
N GLU A 108 6.93 10.80 6.08
CA GLU A 108 6.56 11.47 7.34
C GLU A 108 5.04 11.48 7.55
N GLY A 109 4.60 10.89 8.65
CA GLY A 109 3.20 10.84 9.06
C GLY A 109 2.35 9.74 8.41
N GLY A 110 2.90 8.90 7.52
CA GLY A 110 2.13 7.83 6.86
C GLY A 110 1.55 6.81 7.84
N LEU A 111 2.40 6.26 8.73
CA LEU A 111 1.96 5.31 9.76
C LEU A 111 1.09 5.96 10.85
N SER A 112 1.42 7.18 11.27
CA SER A 112 0.62 7.88 12.29
C SER A 112 -0.79 8.14 11.78
N GLU A 113 -0.97 8.52 10.51
CA GLU A 113 -2.31 8.69 9.93
C GLU A 113 -3.10 7.38 9.88
N LEU A 114 -2.46 6.24 9.62
CA LEU A 114 -3.13 4.94 9.69
C LEU A 114 -3.59 4.61 11.12
N ASN A 115 -2.75 4.88 12.11
CA ASN A 115 -3.10 4.71 13.52
C ASN A 115 -4.27 5.63 13.92
N ASP A 116 -4.23 6.91 13.51
CA ASP A 116 -5.30 7.86 13.79
C ASP A 116 -6.62 7.43 13.15
N LEU A 117 -6.57 6.89 11.92
CA LEU A 117 -7.75 6.35 11.24
C LEU A 117 -8.30 5.12 11.96
N LEU A 118 -7.43 4.25 12.46
CA LEU A 118 -7.84 3.09 13.24
C LEU A 118 -8.57 3.49 14.51
N GLU A 119 -8.11 4.53 15.21
CA GLU A 119 -8.70 4.99 16.46
C GLU A 119 -10.07 5.63 16.27
N LYS A 120 -10.36 6.20 15.08
CA LYS A 120 -11.66 6.81 14.78
C LYS A 120 -12.81 5.81 14.86
N GLU A 121 -13.77 6.10 15.74
CA GLU A 121 -14.98 5.29 15.94
C GLU A 121 -15.98 5.30 14.78
N LYS A 122 -15.83 6.23 13.81
CA LYS A 122 -16.82 6.51 12.76
C LYS A 122 -16.50 5.91 11.38
N LEU A 123 -15.55 4.98 11.29
CA LEU A 123 -15.29 4.31 10.01
C LEU A 123 -16.45 3.40 9.62
N THR A 124 -16.79 3.39 8.33
CA THR A 124 -17.70 2.39 7.77
C THR A 124 -17.05 1.01 7.85
N GLU A 125 -17.85 -0.06 7.83
CA GLU A 125 -17.32 -1.44 7.83
C GLU A 125 -16.38 -1.70 6.64
N LYS A 126 -16.70 -1.12 5.47
CA LYS A 126 -15.85 -1.19 4.27
C LYS A 126 -14.53 -0.46 4.43
N ALA A 127 -14.57 0.78 4.94
CA ALA A 127 -13.35 1.53 5.22
C ALA A 127 -12.46 0.78 6.22
N PHE A 128 -13.07 0.17 7.24
CA PHE A 128 -12.35 -0.66 8.19
C PHE A 128 -11.74 -1.91 7.53
N ALA A 129 -12.46 -2.59 6.64
CA ALA A 129 -11.91 -3.72 5.87
C ALA A 129 -10.68 -3.32 5.05
N TYR A 130 -10.75 -2.19 4.33
CA TYR A 130 -9.61 -1.68 3.56
C TYR A 130 -8.43 -1.32 4.47
N LEU A 131 -8.69 -0.71 5.62
CA LEU A 131 -7.66 -0.36 6.59
C LEU A 131 -6.94 -1.62 7.14
N LEU A 132 -7.69 -2.68 7.45
CA LEU A 132 -7.09 -3.96 7.85
C LEU A 132 -6.26 -4.59 6.72
N GLN A 133 -6.75 -4.52 5.48
CA GLN A 133 -6.01 -5.00 4.32
C GLN A 133 -4.70 -4.22 4.13
N VAL A 134 -4.72 -2.89 4.30
CA VAL A 134 -3.50 -2.07 4.26
C VAL A 134 -2.49 -2.51 5.31
N TRP A 135 -2.93 -2.77 6.55
CA TRP A 135 -2.03 -3.27 7.61
C TRP A 135 -1.43 -4.63 7.28
N LEU A 136 -2.24 -5.54 6.74
CA LEU A 136 -1.76 -6.84 6.28
C LEU A 136 -0.69 -6.68 5.20
N ASP A 137 -0.99 -5.92 4.14
CA ASP A 137 -0.07 -5.75 3.00
C ASP A 137 1.21 -5.01 3.39
N ILE A 138 1.12 -3.95 4.19
CA ILE A 138 2.31 -3.22 4.66
C ILE A 138 3.19 -4.14 5.51
N THR A 139 2.61 -4.92 6.42
CA THR A 139 3.39 -5.78 7.32
C THR A 139 3.98 -6.99 6.59
N LEU A 140 3.37 -7.44 5.50
CA LEU A 140 3.88 -8.53 4.67
C LEU A 140 4.96 -8.07 3.67
N HIS A 141 4.83 -6.87 3.11
CA HIS A 141 5.65 -6.43 1.98
C HIS A 141 6.68 -5.35 2.32
N SER A 142 6.47 -4.56 3.38
CA SER A 142 7.44 -3.53 3.77
C SER A 142 8.62 -4.11 4.51
N ASN A 143 9.82 -3.60 4.21
CA ASN A 143 11.04 -3.91 4.93
C ASN A 143 11.19 -3.09 6.23
N HIS A 144 10.35 -2.07 6.43
CA HIS A 144 10.43 -1.13 7.55
C HIS A 144 9.43 -1.42 8.66
N ILE A 145 8.45 -2.28 8.42
CA ILE A 145 7.38 -2.61 9.36
C ILE A 145 7.34 -4.10 9.62
N SER A 146 7.14 -4.44 10.89
CA SER A 146 6.98 -5.81 11.36
C SER A 146 5.69 -5.92 12.17
N TRP A 147 5.28 -7.17 12.46
CA TRP A 147 4.10 -7.45 13.28
C TRP A 147 4.19 -6.87 14.70
N GLU A 148 5.39 -6.52 15.19
CA GLU A 148 5.57 -5.81 16.46
C GLU A 148 5.05 -4.37 16.44
N SER A 149 5.02 -3.79 15.24
CA SER A 149 4.56 -2.42 15.02
C SER A 149 3.04 -2.31 14.98
N LEU A 150 2.31 -3.43 15.06
CA LEU A 150 0.85 -3.46 15.05
C LEU A 150 0.32 -2.97 16.41
N PRO A 151 -0.43 -1.85 16.47
CA PRO A 151 -1.03 -1.40 17.72
C PRO A 151 -1.93 -2.45 18.37
N SER A 152 -1.83 -2.62 19.69
CA SER A 152 -2.72 -3.53 20.43
C SER A 152 -4.20 -3.13 20.32
N SER A 153 -4.48 -1.84 20.14
CA SER A 153 -5.84 -1.35 19.87
C SER A 153 -6.45 -1.92 18.58
N ILE A 154 -5.63 -2.27 17.59
CA ILE A 154 -6.09 -2.98 16.38
C ILE A 154 -6.51 -4.39 16.74
N ILE A 155 -5.67 -5.12 17.49
CA ILE A 155 -5.96 -6.49 17.92
C ILE A 155 -7.29 -6.50 18.66
N SER A 156 -7.51 -5.54 19.56
CA SER A 156 -8.75 -5.44 20.34
C SER A 156 -9.96 -5.13 19.47
N LYS A 157 -9.79 -4.25 18.47
CA LYS A 157 -10.86 -3.91 17.52
C LYS A 157 -11.21 -5.08 16.62
N ILE A 158 -10.22 -5.82 16.12
CA ILE A 158 -10.44 -7.03 15.32
C ILE A 158 -11.13 -8.09 16.17
N ALA A 159 -10.62 -8.37 17.38
CA ALA A 159 -11.23 -9.33 18.30
C ALA A 159 -12.67 -8.95 18.64
N GLY A 160 -12.93 -7.67 18.95
CA GLY A 160 -14.28 -7.15 19.19
C GLY A 160 -15.20 -7.28 17.97
N TYR A 161 -14.67 -7.08 16.76
CA TYR A 161 -15.42 -7.22 15.50
C TYR A 161 -15.76 -8.67 15.19
N ILE A 162 -14.84 -9.61 15.46
CA ILE A 162 -15.04 -11.05 15.26
C ILE A 162 -16.00 -11.62 16.31
N ASN A 163 -15.82 -11.23 17.58
CA ASN A 163 -16.57 -11.78 18.71
C ASN A 163 -18.00 -11.22 18.83
N ASN A 164 -18.30 -10.06 18.25
CA ASN A 164 -19.63 -9.46 18.25
C ASN A 164 -20.20 -9.34 16.82
N PRO A 165 -20.61 -10.46 16.19
CA PRO A 165 -21.18 -10.41 14.85
C PRO A 165 -22.49 -9.62 14.86
N LYS A 166 -22.52 -8.47 14.17
CA LYS A 166 -23.69 -7.57 14.08
C LYS A 166 -24.79 -8.08 13.12
N GLY A 167 -24.93 -9.39 12.98
CA GLY A 167 -25.95 -10.04 12.15
C GLY A 167 -25.51 -10.30 10.69
N PRO A 168 -26.47 -10.64 9.80
CA PRO A 168 -26.19 -11.18 8.46
C PRO A 168 -25.56 -10.18 7.47
N GLN A 169 -25.44 -8.91 7.84
CA GLN A 169 -24.84 -7.85 7.01
C GLN A 169 -23.35 -7.58 7.32
N GLN A 170 -22.76 -8.30 8.29
CA GLN A 170 -21.35 -8.12 8.63
C GLN A 170 -20.46 -8.35 7.40
N ASP A 171 -19.61 -7.36 7.09
CA ASP A 171 -18.73 -7.46 5.93
C ASP A 171 -17.74 -8.62 6.09
N ARG A 172 -17.93 -9.68 5.29
CA ARG A 172 -17.06 -10.87 5.25
C ARG A 172 -15.61 -10.51 4.88
N LEU A 173 -15.40 -9.39 4.18
CA LEU A 173 -14.07 -8.90 3.84
C LEU A 173 -13.34 -8.40 5.08
N ALA A 174 -14.02 -7.66 5.96
CA ALA A 174 -13.44 -7.17 7.22
C ALA A 174 -13.06 -8.33 8.14
N ILE A 175 -13.93 -9.35 8.28
CA ILE A 175 -13.64 -10.53 9.09
C ILE A 175 -12.44 -11.30 8.53
N ARG A 176 -12.42 -11.54 7.21
CA ARG A 176 -11.33 -12.26 6.56
C ARG A 176 -10.00 -11.52 6.73
N ALA A 177 -9.97 -10.21 6.44
CA ALA A 177 -8.76 -9.41 6.58
C ALA A 177 -8.29 -9.38 8.05
N GLY A 178 -9.21 -9.22 9.00
CA GLY A 178 -8.89 -9.27 10.43
C GLY A 178 -8.31 -10.60 10.89
N LEU A 179 -8.91 -11.72 10.46
CA LEU A 179 -8.39 -13.06 10.75
C LEU A 179 -7.00 -13.27 10.14
N GLN A 180 -6.76 -12.80 8.92
CA GLN A 180 -5.45 -12.90 8.28
C GLN A 180 -4.39 -12.06 9.00
N VAL A 181 -4.74 -10.85 9.44
CA VAL A 181 -3.85 -10.02 10.28
C VAL A 181 -3.47 -10.77 11.55
N LEU A 182 -4.45 -11.34 12.27
CA LEU A 182 -4.19 -12.07 13.52
C LEU A 182 -3.39 -13.36 13.29
N GLU A 183 -3.72 -14.13 12.26
CA GLU A 183 -3.02 -15.37 11.89
C GLU A 183 -1.55 -15.08 11.59
N ASN A 184 -1.26 -14.07 10.76
CA ASN A 184 0.12 -13.71 10.44
C ASN A 184 0.86 -13.10 11.64
N ALA A 185 0.18 -12.32 12.49
CA ALA A 185 0.76 -11.78 13.71
C ALA A 185 1.11 -12.90 14.72
N VAL A 186 0.33 -13.97 14.78
CA VAL A 186 0.62 -15.18 15.56
C VAL A 186 1.77 -15.98 14.96
N ILE A 187 1.73 -16.25 13.65
CA ILE A 187 2.76 -17.03 12.93
C ILE A 187 4.14 -16.38 13.02
N SER A 188 4.21 -15.04 13.01
CA SER A 188 5.48 -14.32 13.17
C SER A 188 6.10 -14.47 14.57
N GLY A 189 5.39 -15.08 15.52
CA GLY A 189 5.90 -15.42 16.85
C GLY A 189 5.91 -14.25 17.84
N ILE A 190 5.56 -13.03 17.41
CA ILE A 190 5.77 -11.82 18.22
C ILE A 190 4.46 -11.33 18.86
N ALA A 191 3.31 -11.45 18.18
CA ALA A 191 2.03 -11.02 18.74
C ALA A 191 1.28 -12.13 19.50
N TYR A 192 1.83 -13.35 19.60
CA TYR A 192 1.15 -14.52 20.19
C TYR A 192 0.57 -14.26 21.58
N SER A 193 1.33 -13.60 22.45
CA SER A 193 0.91 -13.32 23.83
C SER A 193 -0.17 -12.24 23.93
N GLN A 194 -0.25 -11.31 22.96
CA GLN A 194 -1.30 -10.29 22.89
C GLN A 194 -2.58 -10.86 22.28
N VAL A 195 -2.46 -11.63 21.20
CA VAL A 195 -3.60 -12.24 20.49
C VAL A 195 -4.36 -13.24 21.39
N ILE A 196 -3.65 -14.09 22.14
CA ILE A 196 -4.27 -15.06 23.06
C ILE A 196 -5.00 -14.40 24.23
N ARG A 197 -4.58 -13.20 24.65
CA ARG A 197 -5.29 -12.49 25.73
C ARG A 197 -6.62 -11.91 25.28
N GLU A 198 -6.76 -11.60 23.99
CA GLU A 198 -7.91 -10.86 23.48
C GLU A 198 -8.90 -11.74 22.70
N ILE A 199 -8.50 -12.95 22.33
CA ILE A 199 -9.34 -13.96 21.67
C ILE A 199 -9.45 -15.18 22.60
N PRO A 200 -10.57 -15.38 23.29
CA PRO A 200 -10.80 -16.56 24.14
C PRO A 200 -10.99 -17.85 23.35
#